data_AF-A0A6P1DC78-F1
#
_entry.id   AF-A0A6P1DC78-F1
#
_cell.length_a   1.000
_cell.length_b   1.000
_cell.length_c   1.000
_cell.angle_alpha   90.00
_cell.angle_beta   90.00
_cell.angle_gamma   90.00
#
_symmetry.space_group_name_H-M   'P 1'
#
loop_
_entity.id
_entity.type
_entity.pdbx_description
1 polymer ?
#
loop_
_entity_poly.entity_id
_entity_poly.type
_entity_poly.pdbx_seq_one_letter_code
_entity_poly.pdbx_strand_id
1 'polypeptide(L)'
;LAGTPGHLVLPADRTGASEGPGATVDIDLDQPTAAALAALAARSDATVFMVGYAAYLAVLHELCGSTDLTVGTPVAGRGHPALDHLVGMCVNTLRVR
;
A
#
# COMPACT_ATOMS: atom_id res chain seq x y z
N LEU A 1 -20.28 8.95 -8.24
CA LEU A 1 -19.50 7.91 -7.53
C LEU A 1 -20.47 6.86 -7.00
N ALA A 2 -20.64 5.76 -7.72
CA ALA A 2 -21.46 4.63 -7.30
C ALA A 2 -20.69 3.35 -7.65
N GLY A 3 -20.55 2.41 -6.71
CA GLY A 3 -19.98 1.09 -6.98
C GLY A 3 -18.63 0.74 -6.35
N THR A 4 -18.13 1.48 -5.35
CA THR A 4 -17.04 0.94 -4.51
C THR A 4 -17.63 -0.15 -3.61
N PRO A 5 -17.11 -1.39 -3.60
CA PRO A 5 -17.53 -2.40 -2.66
C PRO A 5 -17.40 -1.84 -1.24
N GLY A 6 -18.48 -1.94 -0.45
CA GLY A 6 -18.43 -1.55 0.95
C GLY A 6 -17.44 -2.44 1.70
N HIS A 7 -16.51 -1.83 2.43
CA HIS A 7 -15.55 -2.43 3.37
C HIS A 7 -14.88 -3.76 2.93
N LEU A 8 -13.57 -3.74 2.71
CA LEU A 8 -12.80 -4.97 2.47
C LEU A 8 -12.94 -5.93 3.67
N VAL A 9 -13.54 -7.10 3.46
CA VAL A 9 -13.70 -8.12 4.51
C VAL A 9 -12.39 -8.90 4.61
N LEU A 10 -11.64 -8.63 5.66
CA LEU A 10 -10.43 -9.38 6.01
C LEU A 10 -10.76 -10.43 7.08
N PRO A 11 -9.98 -11.52 7.17
CA PRO A 11 -10.11 -12.52 8.25
C PRO A 11 -9.57 -11.96 9.57
N ALA A 12 -10.17 -10.87 10.05
CA ALA A 12 -9.81 -10.19 11.28
C ALA A 12 -10.57 -10.78 12.47
N ASP A 13 -9.90 -10.88 13.62
CA ASP A 13 -10.50 -11.39 14.87
C ASP A 13 -11.66 -10.51 15.38
N ARG A 14 -11.71 -9.24 14.94
CA ARG A 14 -12.75 -8.27 15.31
C ARG A 14 -13.27 -7.55 14.07
N THR A 15 -14.57 -7.31 14.04
CA THR A 15 -15.24 -6.53 12.98
C THR A 15 -15.58 -5.13 13.48
N GLY A 16 -15.53 -4.13 12.60
CA GLY A 16 -15.83 -2.73 12.94
C GLY A 16 -14.63 -1.93 13.46
N ALA A 17 -14.89 -0.69 13.87
CA ALA A 17 -13.85 0.21 14.38
C ALA A 17 -13.30 -0.29 15.71
N SER A 18 -11.98 -0.43 15.81
CA SER A 18 -11.28 -0.70 17.06
C SER A 18 -10.79 0.62 17.64
N GLU A 19 -11.26 0.99 18.83
CA GLU A 19 -10.86 2.23 19.53
C GLU A 19 -9.62 2.04 20.43
N GLY A 20 -8.96 0.88 20.35
CA GLY A 20 -7.74 0.57 21.12
C GLY A 20 -6.44 0.88 20.38
N PRO A 21 -5.30 0.94 21.10
CA PRO A 21 -3.99 1.09 20.47
C PRO A 21 -3.72 -0.04 19.49
N GLY A 22 -3.22 0.32 18.31
CA GLY A 22 -2.72 -0.65 17.33
C GLY A 22 -1.39 -1.27 17.76
N ALA A 23 -0.96 -2.29 17.02
CA ALA A 23 0.37 -2.87 17.12
C ALA A 23 1.05 -2.84 15.75
N THR A 24 2.37 -2.74 15.74
CA THR A 24 3.20 -2.84 14.52
C THR A 24 3.93 -4.17 14.53
N VAL A 25 3.94 -4.84 13.39
CA VAL A 25 4.78 -6.02 13.14
C VAL A 25 5.72 -5.67 12.01
N ASP A 26 7.02 -5.68 12.30
CA ASP A 26 8.06 -5.44 11.30
C ASP A 26 8.40 -6.76 10.59
N ILE A 27 8.56 -6.67 9.26
CA ILE A 27 8.95 -7.79 8.41
C ILE A 27 10.20 -7.37 7.66
N ASP A 28 11.30 -8.09 7.90
CA ASP A 28 12.54 -7.90 7.18
C ASP A 28 12.59 -8.76 5.91
N LEU A 29 12.93 -8.14 4.79
CA LEU A 29 13.24 -8.85 3.55
C LEU A 29 14.74 -9.12 3.50
N ASP A 30 15.10 -10.38 3.31
CA ASP A 30 16.50 -10.74 3.14
C ASP A 30 17.07 -10.16 1.83
N GLN A 31 18.39 -10.00 1.80
CA GLN A 31 19.09 -9.39 0.66
C GLN A 31 18.76 -10.07 -0.68
N PRO A 32 18.67 -11.42 -0.79
CA PRO A 32 18.23 -12.08 -2.00
C PRO A 32 16.83 -11.66 -2.46
N THR A 33 15.85 -11.59 -1.55
CA THR A 33 14.48 -11.20 -1.91
C THR A 33 14.42 -9.74 -2.36
N ALA A 34 15.11 -8.84 -1.65
CA ALA A 34 15.18 -7.43 -2.04
C ALA A 34 15.79 -7.24 -3.44
N ALA A 35 16.87 -7.98 -3.74
CA ALA A 35 17.50 -7.96 -5.06
C ALA A 35 16.57 -8.52 -6.15
N ALA A 36 15.83 -9.59 -5.87
CA ALA A 36 14.87 -10.17 -6.80
C ALA A 36 13.72 -9.20 -7.13
N LEU A 37 13.20 -8.49 -6.13
CA LEU A 37 12.17 -7.45 -6.33
C LEU A 37 12.69 -6.31 -7.22
N ALA A 38 13.92 -5.85 -6.99
CA ALA A 38 14.55 -4.81 -7.81
C ALA A 38 14.75 -5.27 -9.27
N ALA A 39 15.20 -6.51 -9.47
CA ALA A 39 15.34 -7.08 -10.80
C ALA A 39 13.99 -7.24 -11.52
N LEU A 40 12.93 -7.63 -10.79
CA LEU A 40 11.59 -7.73 -11.34
C LEU A 40 11.03 -6.37 -11.77
N ALA A 41 11.27 -5.33 -10.95
CA ALA A 41 10.89 -3.96 -11.28
C ALA A 41 11.56 -3.50 -12.59
N ALA A 42 12.88 -3.67 -12.69
CA ALA A 42 13.65 -3.30 -13.88
C ALA A 42 13.19 -4.05 -15.14
N ARG A 43 12.91 -5.36 -15.04
CA ARG A 43 12.45 -6.19 -16.16
C ARG A 43 11.04 -5.84 -16.65
N SER A 44 10.23 -5.22 -15.79
CA SER A 44 8.83 -4.90 -16.07
C SER A 44 8.60 -3.43 -16.40
N ASP A 45 9.68 -2.64 -16.56
CA ASP A 45 9.64 -1.17 -16.68
C ASP A 45 8.81 -0.51 -15.56
N ALA A 46 8.95 -1.04 -14.35
CA ALA A 46 8.18 -0.66 -13.18
C ALA A 46 9.10 -0.19 -12.05
N THR A 47 8.51 0.45 -11.04
CA THR A 47 9.22 0.82 -9.81
C THR A 47 9.16 -0.31 -8.78
N VAL A 48 10.13 -0.36 -7.86
CA VAL A 48 10.10 -1.31 -6.73
C VAL A 48 8.82 -1.13 -5.90
N PHE A 49 8.33 0.11 -5.77
CA PHE A 49 7.03 0.39 -5.15
C PHE A 49 5.88 -0.33 -5.86
N MET A 50 5.80 -0.27 -7.19
CA MET A 50 4.74 -0.96 -7.95
C MET A 50 4.79 -2.47 -7.75
N VAL A 51 5.99 -3.06 -7.74
CA VAL A 51 6.16 -4.50 -7.50
C VAL A 51 5.75 -4.88 -6.07
N GLY A 52 6.20 -4.12 -5.07
CA GLY A 52 5.80 -4.34 -3.69
C GLY A 52 4.30 -4.15 -3.47
N TYR A 53 3.71 -3.14 -4.11
CA TYR A 53 2.27 -2.88 -4.09
C TYR A 53 1.47 -4.03 -4.73
N ALA A 54 1.94 -4.57 -5.86
CA ALA A 54 1.32 -5.73 -6.49
C ALA A 54 1.41 -6.99 -5.60
N ALA A 55 2.56 -7.22 -4.95
CA ALA A 55 2.71 -8.32 -4.00
C ALA A 55 1.74 -8.17 -2.81
N TYR A 56 1.57 -6.95 -2.29
CA TYR A 56 0.60 -6.65 -1.24
C TYR A 56 -0.84 -6.91 -1.69
N LEU A 57 -1.23 -6.48 -2.89
CA LEU A 57 -2.55 -6.77 -3.45
C LEU A 57 -2.79 -8.26 -3.65
N ALA A 58 -1.76 -9.03 -4.05
CA ALA A 58 -1.87 -10.48 -4.20
C ALA A 58 -2.16 -11.17 -2.85
N VAL A 59 -1.49 -10.75 -1.77
CA VAL A 59 -1.76 -11.24 -0.41
C VAL A 59 -3.18 -10.88 0.02
N LEU A 60 -3.62 -9.64 -0.21
CA LEU A 60 -4.99 -9.24 0.12
C LEU A 60 -6.02 -10.06 -0.66
N HIS A 61 -5.78 -10.29 -1.96
CA HIS A 61 -6.64 -11.12 -2.79
C HIS A 61 -6.76 -12.54 -2.26
N GLU A 62 -5.64 -13.16 -1.86
CA GLU A 62 -5.64 -14.50 -1.26
C GLU A 62 -6.42 -14.55 0.06
N LEU A 63 -6.35 -13.51 0.88
CA LEU A 63 -7.04 -13.45 2.16
C LEU A 63 -8.55 -13.20 2.07
N CYS A 64 -9.02 -12.45 1.06
CA CYS A 64 -10.43 -12.03 0.96
C CYS A 64 -11.19 -12.55 -0.27
N GLY A 65 -10.49 -13.13 -1.25
CA GLY A 65 -11.06 -13.59 -2.52
C GLY A 65 -11.56 -12.49 -3.47
N SER A 66 -11.43 -11.20 -3.09
CA SER A 66 -11.88 -10.07 -3.91
C SER A 66 -10.84 -9.67 -4.95
N THR A 67 -11.28 -9.42 -6.18
CA THR A 67 -10.46 -8.85 -7.27
C THR A 67 -10.57 -7.33 -7.38
N ASP A 68 -11.53 -6.71 -6.70
CA ASP A 68 -11.70 -5.27 -6.63
C ASP A 68 -11.19 -4.75 -5.28
N LEU A 69 -9.90 -4.40 -5.26
CA LEU A 69 -9.18 -3.95 -4.07
C LEU A 69 -8.89 -2.45 -4.22
N THR A 70 -9.09 -1.69 -3.14
CA THR A 70 -8.74 -0.28 -3.08
C THR A 70 -7.88 -0.04 -1.86
N VAL A 71 -6.61 0.30 -2.08
CA VAL A 71 -5.66 0.62 -1.01
C VAL A 71 -5.26 2.09 -1.13
N GLY A 72 -5.24 2.78 0.01
CA GLY A 72 -4.74 4.15 0.08
C GLY A 72 -3.22 4.16 0.14
N THR A 73 -2.57 4.88 -0.75
CA THR A 73 -1.11 5.04 -0.77
C THR A 73 -0.75 6.49 -0.43
N PRO A 74 0.07 6.73 0.61
CA PRO A 74 0.53 8.07 0.92
C PRO A 74 1.54 8.52 -0.14
N VAL A 75 1.29 9.68 -0.74
CA VAL A 75 2.20 10.33 -1.68
C VAL A 75 2.70 11.62 -1.03
N ALA A 76 3.99 11.89 -1.15
CA ALA A 76 4.67 12.99 -0.46
C ALA A 76 4.06 14.38 -0.72
N GLY A 77 3.26 14.55 -1.80
CA GLY A 77 2.54 15.80 -2.13
C GLY A 77 3.43 17.00 -2.45
N ARG A 78 4.74 16.77 -2.66
CA ARG A 78 5.75 17.80 -2.97
C ARG A 78 5.87 18.07 -4.47
N GLY A 79 4.75 18.32 -5.13
CA GLY A 79 4.74 18.59 -6.57
C GLY A 79 5.28 19.96 -6.98
N HIS A 80 5.59 20.83 -6.01
CA HIS A 80 6.04 22.20 -6.25
C HIS A 80 7.36 22.47 -5.51
N PRO A 81 8.42 22.97 -6.17
CA PRO A 81 9.74 23.21 -5.55
C PRO A 81 9.73 24.15 -4.33
N ALA A 82 8.70 24.98 -4.14
CA ALA A 82 8.54 25.82 -2.96
C ALA A 82 8.23 25.02 -1.66
N LEU A 83 7.86 23.74 -1.79
CA LEU A 83 7.46 22.86 -0.69
C LEU A 83 8.58 21.91 -0.24
N ASP A 84 9.73 21.91 -0.92
CA ASP A 84 10.83 20.98 -0.64
C ASP A 84 11.49 21.20 0.74
N HIS A 85 11.48 22.45 1.23
CA HIS A 85 12.07 22.85 2.51
C HIS A 85 11.04 23.16 3.60
N LEU A 86 9.74 22.93 3.34
CA LEU A 86 8.68 23.18 4.31
C LEU A 86 8.53 22.00 5.29
N VAL A 87 8.55 22.31 6.59
CA VAL A 87 8.19 21.36 7.65
C VAL A 87 6.68 21.48 7.93
N GLY A 88 5.88 20.55 7.39
CA GLY A 88 4.41 20.52 7.53
C GLY A 88 3.75 19.30 6.91
N MET A 89 2.45 19.07 7.18
CA MET A 89 1.68 17.94 6.64
C MET A 89 1.39 18.13 5.14
N CYS A 90 2.15 17.42 4.30
CA CYS A 90 2.03 17.48 2.84
C CYS A 90 1.59 16.15 2.21
N VAL A 91 1.40 15.10 3.01
CA VAL A 91 1.04 13.76 2.50
C VAL A 91 -0.39 13.78 1.98
N ASN A 92 -0.59 13.30 0.75
CA ASN A 92 -1.90 13.06 0.16
C ASN A 92 -2.13 11.55 -0.03
N THR A 93 -3.31 11.06 0.29
CA THR A 93 -3.66 9.64 0.12
C THR A 93 -4.36 9.44 -1.22
N LEU A 94 -3.70 8.77 -2.17
CA LEU A 94 -4.32 8.40 -3.43
C LEU A 94 -4.91 6.99 -3.34
N ARG A 95 -6.07 6.78 -3.97
CA ARG A 95 -6.64 5.44 -4.15
C ARG A 95 -6.06 4.85 -5.42
N VAL A 96 -5.39 3.71 -5.29
CA VAL A 96 -4.95 2.92 -6.44
C VAL A 96 -5.90 1.72 -6.55
N ARG A 97 -6.49 1.54 -7.73
CA ARG A 97 -7.33 0.39 -8.13
C ARG A 97 -6.64 -0.32 -9.28
#